data_AF-A0A6J6GXJ9-F1
#
_entry.id   AF-A0A6J6GXJ9-F1
#
_cell.length_a   1.000
_cell.length_b   1.000
_cell.length_c   1.000
_cell.angle_alpha   90.00
_cell.angle_beta   90.00
_cell.angle_gamma   90.00
#
_symmetry.space_group_name_H-M   'P 1'
#
loop_
_entity.id
_entity.type
_entity.pdbx_description
1 polymer ?
#
loop_
_entity_poly.entity_id
_entity_poly.type
_entity_poly.pdbx_seq_one_letter_code
_entity_poly.pdbx_strand_id
1 'polypeptide(L)' 'MTMVLATHEMGFATQVADEVCFLESGNILERGSAEQVLKNPTNLKTQEFLKRVHQAGRL' A
#
# COMPACT_ATOMS: atom_id res chain seq x y z
N MET A 1 16.23 2.16 -14.23
CA MET A 1 14.95 1.82 -14.89
C MET A 1 13.84 2.21 -13.93
N THR A 2 12.72 2.73 -14.42
CA THR A 2 11.58 3.15 -13.59
C THR A 2 10.34 2.39 -14.02
N MET A 3 9.60 1.84 -13.08
CA MET A 3 8.40 1.05 -13.34
C MET A 3 7.26 1.50 -12.43
N VAL A 4 6.05 1.42 -12.96
CA VAL A 4 4.80 1.61 -12.21
C VAL A 4 4.05 0.29 -12.26
N LEU A 5 3.63 -0.20 -11.09
CA LEU A 5 2.98 -1.49 -10.94
C LEU A 5 1.75 -1.34 -10.04
N ALA A 6 0.67 -2.02 -10.43
CA ALA A 6 -0.54 -2.14 -9.64
C ALA A 6 -0.64 -3.60 -9.17
N THR A 7 -0.76 -3.81 -7.86
CA THR A 7 -0.78 -5.15 -7.26
C THR A 7 -1.72 -5.22 -6.07
N HIS A 8 -2.28 -6.41 -5.84
CA HIS A 8 -3.00 -6.77 -4.63
C HIS A 8 -2.16 -7.63 -3.67
N GLU A 9 -0.95 -8.01 -4.09
CA GLU A 9 0.01 -8.78 -3.29
C GLU A 9 0.90 -7.82 -2.49
N MET A 10 0.53 -7.54 -1.25
CA MET A 10 1.24 -6.53 -0.43
C MET A 10 2.63 -6.99 0.01
N GLY A 11 2.84 -8.30 0.19
CA GLY A 11 4.17 -8.86 0.44
C GLY A 11 5.15 -8.55 -0.70
N PHE A 12 4.68 -8.62 -1.95
CA PHE A 12 5.46 -8.20 -3.11
C PHE A 12 5.74 -6.69 -3.09
N ALA A 13 4.71 -5.87 -2.88
CA ALA A 13 4.87 -4.41 -2.79
C ALA A 13 5.92 -4.01 -1.73
N THR A 14 5.95 -4.71 -0.59
CA THR A 14 6.92 -4.46 0.49
C THR A 14 8.36 -4.80 0.08
N GLN A 15 8.56 -5.75 -0.84
CA GLN A 15 9.88 -6.22 -1.25
C GLN A 15 10.49 -5.42 -2.41
N VAL A 16 9.65 -4.90 -3.32
CA VAL A 16 10.13 -4.33 -4.58
C VAL A 16 9.83 -2.84 -4.78
N ALA A 17 8.90 -2.26 -4.02
CA ALA A 17 8.48 -0.89 -4.25
C ALA A 17 9.33 0.09 -3.44
N ASP A 18 9.84 1.13 -4.10
CA ASP A 18 10.44 2.29 -3.42
C ASP A 18 9.33 3.20 -2.84
N GLU A 19 8.29 3.45 -3.64
CA GLU A 19 7.10 4.22 -3.26
C GLU A 19 5.81 3.41 -3.45
N VAL A 20 4.82 3.70 -2.60
CA VAL A 20 3.47 3.14 -2.69
C VAL A 20 2.45 4.27 -2.74
N CYS A 21 1.44 4.10 -3.59
CA CYS A 21 0.26 4.95 -3.64
C CYS A 21 -0.97 4.11 -3.29
N PHE A 22 -1.73 4.52 -2.29
CA PHE A 22 -3.03 3.93 -1.98
C PHE A 22 -4.13 4.72 -2.70
N LEU A 23 -4.93 4.00 -3.49
CA LEU A 23 -6.02 4.57 -4.28
C LEU A 23 -7.37 4.06 -3.79
N GLU A 24 -8.34 4.95 -3.69
CA GLU A 24 -9.75 4.60 -3.45
C GLU A 24 -10.66 5.61 -4.16
N SER A 25 -11.73 5.11 -4.77
CA SER A 25 -12.75 5.94 -5.43
C SER A 25 -12.16 6.95 -6.44
N GLY A 26 -11.15 6.52 -7.20
CA GLY A 26 -10.49 7.35 -8.21
C GLY A 26 -9.52 8.41 -7.67
N ASN A 27 -9.24 8.42 -6.35
CA ASN A 27 -8.34 9.38 -5.71
C ASN A 27 -7.12 8.68 -5.09
N ILE A 28 -5.96 9.33 -5.13
CA ILE A 28 -4.79 8.91 -4.34
C ILE A 28 -5.00 9.46 -2.93
N LEU A 29 -5.31 8.57 -1.99
CA LEU A 29 -5.59 8.96 -0.60
C LEU A 29 -4.32 9.02 0.24
N GLU A 30 -3.29 8.26 -0.13
CA GLU A 30 -1.99 8.29 0.53
C GLU A 30 -0.88 7.91 -0.45
N ARG A 31 0.27 8.59 -0.35
CA ARG A 31 1.47 8.30 -1.14
C ARG A 31 2.70 8.56 -0.28
N GLY A 32 3.69 7.68 -0.37
CA GLY A 32 4.95 7.82 0.34
C GLY A 32 5.87 6.64 0.08
N SER A 33 6.95 6.52 0.87
CA SER A 33 7.78 5.33 0.83
C SER A 33 6.97 4.08 1.16
N ALA A 34 7.36 2.94 0.59
CA ALA A 34 6.69 1.67 0.88
C ALA A 34 6.64 1.38 2.40
N GLU A 35 7.73 1.67 3.12
CA GLU A 35 7.77 1.52 4.57
C GLU A 35 6.76 2.42 5.28
N GLN A 36 6.65 3.69 4.90
CA GLN A 36 5.70 4.60 5.53
C GLN A 36 4.25 4.18 5.25
N VAL A 37 3.91 3.90 3.99
CA VAL A 37 2.52 3.61 3.62
C VAL A 37 2.08 2.23 4.09
N LEU A 38 2.96 1.22 4.05
CA LEU A 38 2.59 -0.17 4.39
C LEU A 38 2.75 -0.50 5.87
N LYS A 39 3.69 0.12 6.59
CA LYS A 39 3.93 -0.17 8.02
C LYS A 39 3.39 0.92 8.95
N ASN A 40 3.54 2.19 8.59
CA ASN A 40 3.14 3.33 9.42
C ASN A 40 2.16 4.29 8.69
N PRO A 41 1.07 3.78 8.11
CA PRO A 41 0.12 4.59 7.35
C PRO A 41 -0.48 5.70 8.21
N THR A 42 -0.59 6.89 7.64
CA THR A 42 -1.16 8.08 8.27
C THR A 42 -2.63 8.27 7.93
N ASN A 43 -3.08 7.80 6.77
CA ASN A 43 -4.48 7.91 6.38
C ASN A 43 -5.32 6.79 7.02
N LEU A 44 -6.44 7.18 7.64
CA LEU A 44 -7.36 6.25 8.30
C LEU A 44 -7.88 5.16 7.36
N LYS A 45 -8.17 5.50 6.09
CA LYS A 45 -8.65 4.52 5.12
C LYS A 45 -7.58 3.53 4.68
N THR A 46 -6.34 3.99 4.53
CA THR A 46 -5.20 3.09 4.28
C THR A 46 -5.01 2.13 5.46
N GLN A 47 -5.10 2.62 6.69
CA GLN A 47 -5.04 1.78 7.90
C GLN A 47 -6.15 0.72 7.92
N GLU A 48 -7.39 1.10 7.63
CA GLU A 48 -8.52 0.16 7.56
C GLU A 48 -8.33 -0.89 6.47
N PHE A 49 -7.85 -0.47 5.29
CA PHE A 49 -7.54 -1.38 4.20
C PHE A 49 -6.47 -2.40 4.61
N LEU A 50 -5.33 -1.94 5.13
CA LEU A 50 -4.22 -2.82 5.50
C LEU A 50 -4.61 -3.80 6.62
N LYS A 51 -5.45 -3.39 7.58
CA LYS A 51 -6.02 -4.29 8.59
C LYS A 51 -6.80 -5.44 7.96
N ARG A 52 -7.65 -5.15 6.96
CA ARG A 52 -8.42 -6.18 6.24
C ARG A 52 -7.51 -7.10 5.43
N VAL A 53 -6.48 -6.56 4.78
CA VAL A 53 -5.50 -7.36 4.03
C VAL A 53 -4.74 -8.33 4.96
N HIS A 54 -4.33 -7.84 6.13
CA HIS A 54 -3.64 -8.67 7.13
C HIS A 54 -4.53 -9.81 7.65
N GLN A 55 -5.80 -9.51 7.96
CA GLN A 55 -6.77 -10.53 8.37
C GLN A 55 -7.08 -11.56 7.27
N ALA A 56 -6.95 -11.17 6.00
CA ALA A 56 -7.15 -12.06 4.86
C ALA A 56 -5.91 -12.91 4.50
N GLY A 57 -4.79 -12.76 5.23
CA GLY A 57 -3.56 -13.55 5.03
C GLY A 57 -2.78 -13.19 3.76
N ARG A 58 -2.85 -11.94 3.29
CA ARG A 58 -2.17 -11.45 2.07
C ARG A 58 -0.98 -10.52 2.34
N LEU A 59 -0.48 -10.59 3.58
CA LEU A 59 0.68 -9.88 4.11
C LEU A 59 1.58 -10.87 4.83
#